data_AF-A0A842QX07-F1
#
_entry.id   AF-A0A842QX07-F1
#
_cell.length_a   1.000
_cell.length_b   1.000
_cell.length_c   1.000
_cell.angle_alpha   90.00
_cell.angle_beta   90.00
_cell.angle_gamma   90.00
#
_symmetry.space_group_name_H-M   'P 1'
#
loop_
_entity.id
_entity.type
_entity.pdbx_description
1 polymer ?
#
loop_
_entity_poly.entity_id
_entity_poly.type
_entity_poly.pdbx_seq_one_letter_code
_entity_poly.pdbx_strand_id
1 'polypeptide(L)' 'MIDWTKFGDAVHVVRGVTDLKDTRGFYETLGFVQLDESSEPNNWVLFTDGRINLLLGKREI' A
#
# COMPACT_ATOMS: atom_id res chain seq x y z
N MET A 1 -5.94 5.34 -12.97
CA MET A 1 -4.56 5.04 -13.40
C MET A 1 -3.64 5.51 -12.27
N ILE A 2 -2.64 4.72 -11.87
CA ILE A 2 -1.74 5.10 -10.76
C ILE A 2 -0.82 6.23 -11.25
N ASP A 3 -0.77 7.34 -10.51
CA ASP A 3 0.12 8.47 -10.80
C ASP A 3 1.50 8.24 -10.17
N TRP A 4 2.42 7.70 -10.98
CA TRP A 4 3.78 7.34 -10.56
C TRP A 4 4.64 8.52 -10.08
N THR A 5 4.26 9.77 -10.35
CA THR A 5 5.02 10.95 -9.89
C THR A 5 4.88 11.22 -8.40
N LYS A 6 3.83 10.69 -7.75
CA LYS A 6 3.60 10.83 -6.31
C LYS A 6 4.53 10.00 -5.43
N PHE A 7 5.34 9.12 -6.00
CA PHE A 7 5.98 8.05 -5.26
C PHE A 7 7.45 8.31 -4.83
N GLY A 8 8.05 9.45 -5.19
CA GLY A 8 9.33 9.94 -4.67
C GLY A 8 10.55 8.99 -4.82
N ASP A 9 11.60 9.21 -4.02
CA ASP A 9 12.87 8.45 -4.02
C ASP A 9 12.84 7.15 -3.19
N ALA A 10 11.73 6.86 -2.52
CA ALA A 10 11.62 5.70 -1.65
C ALA A 10 11.62 4.38 -2.43
N VAL A 11 12.14 3.31 -1.83
CA VAL A 11 12.03 1.95 -2.38
C VAL A 11 10.58 1.49 -2.33
N HIS A 12 10.06 0.90 -3.42
CA HIS A 12 8.66 0.43 -3.48
C HIS A 12 8.56 -1.08 -3.41
N VAL A 13 7.65 -1.54 -2.56
CA VAL A 13 7.22 -2.94 -2.52
C VAL A 13 5.76 -3.00 -2.90
N VAL A 14 5.44 -3.78 -3.94
CA VAL A 14 4.07 -4.03 -4.38
C VAL A 14 3.70 -5.46 -4.02
N ARG A 15 2.65 -5.64 -3.21
CA ARG A 15 2.22 -6.97 -2.77
C ARG A 15 0.72 -7.18 -2.98
N GLY A 16 0.39 -8.29 -3.63
CA GLY A 16 -0.97 -8.83 -3.65
C GLY A 16 -1.32 -9.45 -2.31
N VAL A 17 -2.51 -9.16 -1.78
CA VAL A 17 -3.03 -9.70 -0.52
C VAL A 17 -4.49 -10.14 -0.65
N THR A 18 -4.87 -11.19 0.08
CA THR A 18 -6.23 -11.76 0.03
C THR A 18 -7.22 -10.95 0.87
N ASP A 19 -6.81 -10.53 2.07
CA ASP A 19 -7.57 -9.64 2.96
C ASP A 19 -6.80 -8.34 3.20
N LEU A 20 -7.25 -7.28 2.55
CA LEU A 20 -6.63 -5.96 2.65
C LEU A 20 -6.86 -5.31 4.02
N LYS A 21 -7.96 -5.60 4.69
CA LYS A 21 -8.32 -4.99 5.98
C LYS A 21 -7.44 -5.55 7.10
N ASP A 22 -7.30 -6.87 7.15
CA ASP A 22 -6.42 -7.53 8.12
C ASP A 22 -4.97 -7.11 7.91
N THR A 23 -4.51 -7.16 6.65
CA THR A 23 -3.14 -6.77 6.29
C THR A 23 -2.84 -5.30 6.64
N ARG A 24 -3.80 -4.39 6.41
CA ARG A 24 -3.67 -2.97 6.79
C ARG A 24 -3.39 -2.82 8.29
N GLY A 25 -4.20 -3.47 9.12
CA GLY A 25 -4.04 -3.41 10.58
C GLY A 25 -2.65 -3.88 11.01
N PHE A 26 -2.13 -4.94 10.41
CA PHE A 26 -0.77 -5.43 10.68
C PHE A 26 0.30 -4.36 10.41
N TYR A 27 0.32 -3.73 9.23
CA TYR A 27 1.36 -2.75 8.91
C TYR A 27 1.26 -1.47 9.75
N GLU A 28 0.05 -1.05 10.11
CA GLU A 28 -0.15 0.06 11.07
C GLU A 28 0.55 -0.24 12.41
N THR A 29 0.52 -1.50 12.90
CA THR A 29 1.27 -1.87 14.13
C THR A 29 2.79 -1.83 14.00
N LEU A 30 3.31 -1.92 12.77
CA LEU A 30 4.74 -1.82 12.47
C LEU A 30 5.22 -0.37 12.32
N GLY A 31 4.33 0.62 12.51
CA GLY A 31 4.64 2.04 12.39
C GLY A 31 4.54 2.57 10.95
N PHE A 32 3.97 1.79 10.03
CA PHE A 32 3.63 2.32 8.71
C PHE A 32 2.41 3.24 8.81
N VAL A 33 2.47 4.34 8.07
CA VAL A 33 1.40 5.34 7.98
C VAL A 33 0.80 5.28 6.59
N GLN A 34 -0.54 5.30 6.51
CA GLN A 34 -1.24 5.34 5.23
C GLN A 34 -1.00 6.69 4.54
N LEU A 35 -0.64 6.65 3.26
CA LEU A 35 -0.49 7.81 2.39
C LEU A 35 -1.69 8.01 1.46
N ASP A 36 -2.20 6.92 0.87
CA ASP A 36 -3.26 6.98 -0.13
C ASP A 36 -4.01 5.63 -0.20
N GLU A 37 -5.21 5.63 -0.75
CA GLU A 37 -5.99 4.43 -1.01
C GLU A 37 -6.89 4.61 -2.24
N SER A 38 -7.26 3.50 -2.88
CA SER A 38 -8.37 3.51 -3.81
C SER A 38 -9.20 2.26 -3.71
N SER A 39 -10.51 2.43 -3.85
CA SER A 39 -11.50 1.36 -3.94
C SER A 39 -11.80 0.98 -5.40
N GLU A 40 -11.50 1.85 -6.37
CA GLU A 40 -11.76 1.64 -7.81
C GLU A 40 -10.62 2.17 -8.70
N PRO A 41 -10.31 1.54 -9.85
CA PRO A 41 -10.85 0.27 -10.36
C PRO A 41 -10.29 -0.97 -9.66
N ASN A 42 -9.22 -0.81 -8.88
CA ASN A 42 -8.60 -1.88 -8.09
C ASN A 42 -8.52 -1.43 -6.65
N ASN A 43 -8.80 -2.34 -5.72
CA ASN A 43 -8.72 -2.04 -4.30
C ASN A 43 -7.26 -2.11 -3.83
N TRP A 44 -6.69 -0.97 -3.43
CA TRP A 44 -5.32 -0.88 -2.94
C TRP A 44 -5.16 0.19 -1.84
N VAL A 45 -4.13 0.01 -1.01
CA VAL A 45 -3.70 0.99 -0.01
C VAL A 45 -2.18 1.17 -0.10
N LEU A 46 -1.73 2.42 -0.02
CA LEU A 46 -0.33 2.82 -0.01
C LEU A 46 0.08 3.26 1.39
N PHE A 47 1.18 2.70 1.89
CA PHE A 47 1.77 3.03 3.18
C PHE A 47 3.21 3.52 3.03
N THR A 48 3.73 4.18 4.07
CA THR A 48 5.15 4.48 4.23
C THR A 48 5.61 4.38 5.68
N ASP A 49 6.87 4.04 5.90
CA ASP A 49 7.59 4.20 7.18
C ASP A 49 8.57 5.39 7.16
N GLY A 50 8.51 6.23 6.11
CA GLY A 50 9.44 7.32 5.84
C GLY A 50 10.73 6.90 5.10
N ARG A 51 10.92 5.60 4.82
CA ARG A 51 12.06 5.06 4.07
C ARG A 51 11.61 4.28 2.84
N ILE A 52 10.56 3.48 2.98
CA ILE A 52 9.97 2.69 1.90
C ILE A 52 8.50 3.05 1.71
N ASN A 53 8.01 2.84 0.49
CA ASN A 53 6.59 2.86 0.19
C ASN A 53 6.10 1.43 -0.05
N LEU A 54 5.02 1.05 0.61
CA LEU A 54 4.40 -0.27 0.50
C LEU A 54 3.02 -0.13 -0.10
N LEU A 55 2.83 -0.65 -1.31
CA LEU A 55 1.53 -0.70 -1.98
C LEU A 55 0.93 -2.11 -1.84
N LEU A 56 -0.16 -2.19 -1.09
CA LEU A 56 -0.94 -3.42 -0.92
C LEU A 56 -2.13 -3.38 -1.85
N GLY A 57 -2.23 -4.35 -2.76
CA GLY A 57 -3.40 -4.51 -3.64
C GLY A 57 -4.16 -5.77 -3.28
N LYS A 58 -5.49 -5.71 -3.23
CA LYS A 58 -6.29 -6.93 -3.11
C LYS A 58 -6.09 -7.77 -4.37
N ARG A 59 -5.58 -9.00 -4.21
CA ARG A 59 -5.35 -9.95 -5.31
C ARG A 59 -5.47 -11.36 -4.76
N GLU A 60 -6.18 -12.24 -5.47
CA GLU A 60 -6.13 -13.67 -5.22
C GLU A 60 -4.72 -14.15 -5.63
N ILE A 61 -3.97 -14.72 -4.67
CA ILE A 61 -2.58 -15.18 -4.85
C ILE A 61 -2.57 -16.70 -4.98
#